data_AF-A0A3D0RU61-F1
#
_entry.id   AF-A0A3D0RU61-F1
#
_cell.length_a   1.000
_cell.length_b   1.000
_cell.length_c   1.000
_cell.angle_alpha   90.00
_cell.angle_beta   90.00
_cell.angle_gamma   90.00
#
_symmetry.space_group_name_H-M   'P 1'
#
loop_
_entity.id
_entity.type
_entity.pdbx_description
1 polymer ?
#
loop_
_entity_poly.entity_id
_entity_poly.type
_entity_poly.pdbx_seq_one_letter_code
_entity_poly.pdbx_strand_id
1 'polypeptide(L)' 'ALGEVSVRIQSENGHTSMDPQSELEYVRVYGGHGADSDIIVASAKAYINALNKLIIAQTEGSEEKVKNDFGVMLG' A
#
# COMPACT_ATOMS: atom_id res chain seq x y z
N ALA A 1 4.15 7.02 30.17
CA ALA A 1 4.25 5.82 29.30
C ALA A 1 3.79 6.23 27.91
N LEU A 2 4.43 5.75 26.84
CA LEU A 2 4.02 5.97 25.45
C LEU A 2 3.26 4.71 24.99
N GLY A 3 2.06 4.88 24.43
CA GLY A 3 1.28 3.79 23.85
C GLY A 3 1.62 3.63 22.37
N GLU A 4 1.78 2.38 21.93
CA GLU A 4 2.03 2.04 20.52
C GLU A 4 0.84 1.28 19.93
N VAL A 5 0.43 1.68 18.72
CA VAL A 5 -0.68 1.07 18.00
C VAL A 5 -0.24 0.74 16.58
N SER A 6 -0.64 -0.44 16.11
CA SER A 6 -0.47 -0.85 14.72
C SER A 6 -1.83 -1.18 14.11
N VAL A 7 -2.06 -0.73 12.88
CA VAL A 7 -3.32 -0.92 12.13
C VAL A 7 -3.00 -1.58 10.79
N ARG A 8 -3.87 -2.48 10.34
CA ARG A 8 -3.82 -3.11 9.01
C ARG A 8 -5.12 -2.83 8.28
N ILE A 9 -5.04 -2.34 7.04
CA ILE A 9 -6.21 -2.06 6.19
C ILE A 9 -6.08 -2.79 4.85
N GLN A 10 -7.21 -3.14 4.26
CA GLN A 10 -7.33 -3.77 2.96
C GLN A 10 -8.32 -2.95 2.13
N SER A 11 -8.04 -2.76 0.84
CA SER A 11 -8.99 -2.14 -0.09
C SER A 11 -9.99 -3.17 -0.58
N GLU A 12 -11.26 -2.79 -0.68
CA GLU A 12 -12.34 -3.65 -1.21
C GLU A 12 -12.07 -4.01 -2.69
N ASN A 13 -11.54 -3.06 -3.47
CA ASN A 13 -11.13 -3.26 -4.87
C ASN A 13 -9.60 -3.49 -4.97
N GLY A 14 -9.02 -4.20 -4.01
CA GLY A 14 -7.58 -4.24 -3.80
C GLY A 14 -6.79 -4.81 -4.98
N HIS A 15 -5.71 -4.12 -5.34
CA HIS A 15 -4.67 -4.67 -6.22
C HIS A 15 -4.15 -5.98 -5.62
N THR A 16 -4.19 -7.05 -6.42
CA THR A 16 -3.52 -8.31 -6.09
C THR A 16 -2.02 -8.15 -6.27
N SER A 17 -1.26 -8.73 -5.35
CA SER A 17 0.18 -8.90 -5.50
C SER A 17 0.48 -10.39 -5.57
N MET A 18 1.47 -10.74 -6.38
CA MET A 18 2.02 -12.09 -6.41
C MET A 18 2.85 -12.33 -5.16
N ASP A 19 2.61 -13.44 -4.47
CA ASP A 19 3.55 -13.97 -3.48
C ASP A 19 4.70 -14.66 -4.21
N PRO A 20 5.95 -14.17 -4.10
CA PRO A 20 7.09 -14.75 -4.81
C PRO A 20 7.47 -16.16 -4.33
N GLN A 21 6.96 -16.59 -3.17
CA GLN A 21 7.28 -17.88 -2.57
C GLN A 21 6.25 -18.96 -2.89
N SER A 22 4.96 -18.58 -2.94
CA SER A 22 3.86 -19.52 -3.15
C SER A 22 3.23 -19.43 -4.55
N GLU A 23 3.59 -18.42 -5.35
CA GLU A 23 2.97 -18.09 -6.64
C GLU A 23 1.45 -17.89 -6.56
N LEU A 24 0.95 -17.53 -5.37
CA LEU A 24 -0.46 -17.21 -5.16
C LEU A 24 -0.68 -15.71 -5.22
N GLU A 25 -1.79 -15.30 -5.84
CA GLU A 25 -2.27 -13.93 -5.74
C GLU A 25 -2.94 -13.71 -4.38
N TYR A 26 -2.54 -12.63 -3.70
CA TYR A 26 -3.17 -12.19 -2.46
C TYR A 26 -3.54 -10.71 -2.52
N VAL A 27 -4.59 -10.33 -1.78
CA VAL A 27 -4.98 -8.93 -1.68
C VAL A 27 -3.97 -8.19 -0.80
N ARG A 28 -3.41 -7.10 -1.31
CA ARG A 28 -2.41 -6.32 -0.58
C ARG A 28 -3.00 -5.70 0.69
N VAL A 29 -2.33 -5.91 1.81
CA VAL A 29 -2.65 -5.32 3.12
C VAL A 29 -1.66 -4.20 3.44
N TYR A 30 -2.17 -3.05 3.89
CA TYR A 30 -1.36 -1.88 4.21
C TYR A 30 -1.31 -1.66 5.72
N GLY A 31 -0.09 -1.63 6.27
CA GLY A 31 0.16 -1.46 7.70
C GLY A 31 0.55 -0.03 8.07
N GLY A 32 -0.05 0.53 9.12
CA GLY A 32 0.35 1.80 9.72
C GLY A 32 0.67 1.66 11.19
N HIS A 33 1.55 2.52 11.69
CA HIS A 33 1.99 2.55 13.07
C HIS A 33 1.81 3.95 13.65
N GLY A 34 1.46 4.05 14.92
CA GLY A 34 1.28 5.31 15.62
C GLY A 34 1.66 5.16 17.09
N ALA A 35 2.37 6.15 17.61
CA ALA A 35 2.73 6.22 19.02
C ALA A 35 2.27 7.54 19.61
N ASP A 36 1.56 7.46 20.74
CA ASP A 36 1.06 8.62 21.48
C ASP A 36 0.80 8.26 22.95
N SER A 37 0.74 9.27 23.82
CA SER A 37 0.28 9.09 25.19
C SER A 37 -1.20 8.68 25.28
N ASP A 38 -2.02 9.04 24.29
CA ASP A 38 -3.42 8.65 24.16
C ASP A 38 -3.60 7.58 23.08
N ILE A 39 -4.21 6.45 23.45
CA ILE A 39 -4.46 5.33 22.53
C ILE A 39 -5.33 5.71 21.34
N ILE A 40 -6.26 6.65 21.49
CA ILE A 40 -7.14 7.11 20.40
C ILE A 40 -6.32 7.91 19.39
N VAL A 41 -5.44 8.78 19.86
CA VAL A 41 -4.54 9.57 19.00
C VAL A 41 -3.52 8.67 18.32
N ALA A 42 -2.93 7.72 19.04
CA ALA A 42 -2.03 6.71 18.47
C ALA A 42 -2.73 5.88 17.37
N SER A 43 -3.99 5.49 17.61
CA SER A 43 -4.81 4.77 16.63
C SER A 43 -5.11 5.60 15.38
N ALA A 44 -5.46 6.87 15.54
CA ALA A 44 -5.69 7.77 14.43
C ALA A 44 -4.43 7.96 13.57
N LYS A 45 -3.26 8.16 14.21
CA LYS A 45 -1.96 8.24 13.54
C LYS A 45 -1.66 6.94 12.77
N ALA A 46 -1.84 5.79 13.40
CA ALA A 46 -1.64 4.49 12.76
C ALA A 46 -2.57 4.30 11.55
N TYR A 47 -3.85 4.68 11.67
CA TYR A 47 -4.83 4.57 10.60
C TYR A 47 -4.50 5.47 9.41
N ILE A 48 -4.18 6.74 9.65
CA ILE A 48 -3.77 7.69 8.60
C ILE A 48 -2.50 7.19 7.90
N ASN A 49 -1.53 6.68 8.65
CA ASN A 49 -0.31 6.12 8.06
C ASN A 49 -0.60 4.90 7.16
N ALA A 50 -1.55 4.05 7.54
CA ALA A 50 -1.98 2.92 6.71
C ALA A 50 -2.70 3.41 5.43
N LEU A 51 -3.59 4.41 5.55
CA LEU A 51 -4.30 5.00 4.42
C LEU A 51 -3.36 5.69 3.43
N ASN A 52 -2.38 6.46 3.91
CA ASN A 52 -1.40 7.10 3.05
C ASN A 52 -0.66 6.07 2.18
N LYS A 53 -0.26 4.93 2.76
CA LYS A 53 0.37 3.84 2.01
C LYS A 53 -0.56 3.20 0.98
N LEU A 54 -1.84 3.05 1.31
CA LEU A 54 -2.85 2.54 0.38
C LEU A 54 -3.05 3.51 -0.79
N ILE A 55 -3.16 4.82 -0.55
CA ILE A 55 -3.34 5.84 -1.59
C ILE A 55 -2.11 5.92 -2.49
N ILE A 56 -0.91 5.89 -1.91
CA ILE A 56 0.35 5.86 -2.65
C ILE A 56 0.37 4.63 -3.56
N ALA A 57 0.07 3.45 -3.04
CA ALA A 57 0.07 2.22 -3.84
C ALA A 57 -0.97 2.22 -4.98
N GLN A 58 -2.13 2.88 -4.79
CA GLN A 58 -3.12 3.07 -5.87
C GLN A 58 -2.64 4.07 -6.93
N THR A 59 -1.94 5.12 -6.50
CA THR A 59 -1.48 6.19 -7.39
C THR A 59 -0.21 5.78 -8.16
N GLU A 60 0.73 5.10 -7.52
CA GLU A 60 1.93 4.54 -8.18
C GLU A 60 1.57 3.43 -9.18
N GLY A 61 0.52 2.65 -8.90
CA GLY A 61 -0.02 1.66 -9.84
C GLY A 61 -0.69 2.28 -11.08
N SER A 62 -0.92 3.59 -11.08
CA SER A 62 -1.48 4.36 -12.21
C SER A 62 -0.42 5.03 -13.09
N GLU A 63 0.88 4.86 -12.79
CA GLU A 63 1.92 5.00 -13.80
C GLU A 63 1.79 3.82 -14.78
N GLU A 64 0.78 3.95 -15.65
CA GLU A 64 0.70 3.26 -16.90
C GLU A 64 2.10 3.34 -17.52
N LYS A 65 2.78 2.19 -17.61
CA LYS A 65 3.96 2.05 -18.47
C LYS A 65 3.55 2.70 -19.78
N VAL A 66 4.05 3.90 -20.06
CA VAL A 66 3.90 4.52 -21.36
C VAL A 66 4.46 3.49 -22.31
N LYS A 67 3.57 2.78 -23.01
CA LYS A 67 3.96 1.89 -24.09
C LYS A 67 4.63 2.80 -25.09
N ASN A 68 5.95 2.85 -25.03
CA ASN A 68 6.75 3.43 -26.10
C ASN A 68 6.64 2.45 -27.27
N ASP A 69 5.49 2.48 -27.96
CA ASP A 69 5.21 1.78 -29.21
C ASP A 69 5.88 2.51 -30.39
N PHE A 70 7.10 3.05 -30.18
CA PHE A 70 7.94 3.49 -31.29
C PHE A 70 8.79 2.30 -31.74
N GLY A 71 8.11 1.39 -32.45
CA GLY A 71 8.78 0.43 -33.31
C GLY A 71 9.61 1.19 -34.34
N VAL A 72 10.93 1.11 -34.21
CA VAL A 72 11.85 1.31 -35.33
C VAL A 72 12.74 0.08 -35.42
N MET A 73 12.35 -0.80 -36.33
CA MET A 73 13.20 -1.82 -36.90
C MET A 73 14.30 -1.11 -37.69
N LEU A 74 15.52 -1.10 -37.15
CA LEU A 74 16.70 -0.81 -37.96
C LEU A 74 17.29 -2.16 -38.34
N GLY A 75 17.30 -2.42 -39.65
CA GLY A 75 17.99 -3.56 -40.25
C GLY A 75 19.51 -3.42 -40.21
#